data_AF-A0A850R4Z7-F1
#
_entry.id   AF-A0A850R4Z7-F1
#
_cell.length_a   1.000
_cell.length_b   1.000
_cell.length_c   1.000
_cell.angle_alpha   90.00
_cell.angle_beta   90.00
_cell.angle_gamma   90.00
#
_symmetry.space_group_name_H-M   'P 1'
#
loop_
_entity.id
_entity.type
_entity.pdbx_description
1 polymer ?
#
loop_
_entity_poly.entity_id
_entity_poly.type
_entity_poly.pdbx_seq_one_letter_code
_entity_poly.pdbx_strand_id
1 'polypeptide(L)'
;MKPSIITPDEFQRLAIAVAELPFVSSQREPSDYVLDVLETVLNFHMQTTVVVEALSYFRQEVQGPRALYDHHALRALLATFPDTPAGNQAASRCLWNNRHWTRVALLRRLLEFLESVNVTDQATLRTWACHADYARDFKHRVKGLGFAVFQWLRIRCGADTIKPDVWVINFARRVLGRRLAEPLLVESFERLTPWVGESLVNIDVTIWHYEKGAMATDVPGLRLLAWHGLKRRFEATLTSPPAGLGRDWTIQLADNTQLRYDAAGLDLLPTESLFGGRAPGETRVQLRQTHWTEGLMLSLSVHQTAPLVPSLWRTVKRRLKDQDWECRNLPVFAARLELEESTRFAQDHSLDDLNDWVADQVAAVIEALQAMVGVDCAN
;
A
#
# COMPACT_ATOMS: atom_id res chain seq x y z
N MET A 1 -22.68 -7.46 -32.34
CA MET A 1 -21.42 -6.96 -31.74
C MET A 1 -21.78 -5.90 -30.72
N LYS A 2 -21.36 -6.04 -29.46
CA LYS A 2 -21.51 -4.95 -28.46
C LYS A 2 -20.65 -3.74 -28.89
N PRO A 3 -21.03 -2.50 -28.55
CA PRO A 3 -20.36 -1.30 -29.08
C PRO A 3 -18.85 -1.34 -28.73
N SER A 4 -18.01 -1.22 -29.76
CA SER A 4 -16.55 -1.13 -29.61
C SER A 4 -16.06 0.25 -29.18
N ILE A 5 -16.98 1.12 -28.76
CA ILE A 5 -16.75 2.53 -28.46
C ILE A 5 -17.35 2.81 -27.07
N ILE A 6 -16.69 3.68 -26.31
CA ILE A 6 -17.23 4.22 -25.06
C ILE A 6 -18.20 5.36 -25.39
N THR A 7 -19.43 5.30 -24.86
CA THR A 7 -20.42 6.38 -25.05
C THR A 7 -20.03 7.62 -24.22
N PRO A 8 -20.55 8.83 -24.56
CA PRO A 8 -20.31 10.03 -23.74
C PRO A 8 -20.69 9.85 -22.27
N ASP A 9 -21.85 9.25 -22.00
CA ASP A 9 -22.33 9.00 -20.63
C ASP A 9 -21.41 8.00 -19.87
N GLU A 10 -20.93 6.96 -20.56
CA GLU A 10 -19.96 6.03 -19.97
C GLU A 10 -18.62 6.71 -19.67
N PHE A 11 -18.13 7.55 -20.59
CA PHE A 11 -16.90 8.30 -20.38
C PHE A 11 -17.04 9.27 -19.19
N GLN A 12 -18.17 9.97 -19.08
CA GLN A 12 -18.46 10.85 -17.94
C GLN A 12 -18.50 10.06 -16.62
N ARG A 13 -19.20 8.92 -16.57
CA ARG A 13 -19.24 8.08 -15.35
C ARG A 13 -17.84 7.59 -14.96
N LEU A 14 -17.03 7.17 -15.92
CA LEU A 14 -15.64 6.76 -15.67
C LEU A 14 -14.81 7.93 -15.13
N ALA A 15 -14.90 9.11 -15.74
CA ALA A 15 -14.15 10.29 -15.30
C ALA A 15 -14.53 10.71 -13.88
N ILE A 16 -15.83 10.74 -13.53
CA ILE A 16 -16.30 11.05 -12.17
C ILE A 16 -15.75 10.02 -11.18
N ALA A 17 -15.89 8.73 -11.49
CA ALA A 17 -15.43 7.67 -10.58
C ALA A 17 -13.91 7.71 -10.35
N VAL A 18 -13.12 8.12 -11.35
CA VAL A 18 -11.68 8.32 -11.18
C VAL A 18 -11.40 9.55 -10.33
N ALA A 19 -12.08 10.68 -10.57
CA ALA A 19 -11.89 11.92 -9.82
C ALA A 19 -12.26 11.81 -8.33
N GLU A 20 -13.10 10.85 -7.95
CA GLU A 20 -13.47 10.56 -6.56
C GLU A 20 -12.45 9.66 -5.82
N LEU A 21 -11.44 9.12 -6.52
CA LEU A 21 -10.45 8.26 -5.90
C LEU A 21 -9.53 9.05 -4.96
N PRO A 22 -9.12 8.46 -3.82
CA PRO A 22 -8.12 9.05 -2.93
C PRO A 22 -6.73 8.83 -3.53
N PHE A 23 -6.33 9.67 -4.49
CA PHE A 23 -5.10 9.50 -5.25
C PHE A 23 -3.87 9.28 -4.39
N VAL A 24 -3.01 8.37 -4.83
CA VAL A 24 -1.71 8.13 -4.24
C VAL A 24 -0.61 8.38 -5.27
N SER A 25 0.44 9.03 -4.80
CA SER A 25 1.62 9.33 -5.63
C SER A 25 2.46 8.07 -5.79
N SER A 26 2.77 7.71 -7.04
CA SER A 26 3.74 6.66 -7.32
C SER A 26 5.15 7.11 -6.89
N GLN A 27 5.62 6.66 -5.74
CA GLN A 27 7.02 6.80 -5.32
C GLN A 27 7.85 5.65 -5.90
N ARG A 28 8.30 5.81 -7.15
CA ARG A 28 9.05 4.76 -7.82
C ARG A 28 10.54 5.05 -7.81
N GLU A 29 11.27 4.17 -7.15
CA GLU A 29 12.73 4.20 -7.15
C GLU A 29 13.31 3.98 -8.56
N PRO A 30 14.39 4.70 -8.93
CA PRO A 30 15.13 4.42 -10.14
C PRO A 30 15.58 2.95 -10.19
N SER A 31 15.32 2.28 -11.32
CA SER A 31 15.79 0.93 -11.60
C SER A 31 16.81 0.95 -12.75
N ASP A 32 17.73 -0.01 -12.74
CA ASP A 32 18.60 -0.30 -13.89
C ASP A 32 17.89 -1.18 -14.94
N TYR A 33 18.56 -1.33 -16.09
CA TYR A 33 18.11 -2.09 -17.25
C TYR A 33 17.72 -3.52 -16.92
N VAL A 34 18.61 -4.23 -16.22
CA VAL A 34 18.44 -5.66 -15.96
C VAL A 34 17.24 -5.89 -15.08
N LEU A 35 17.08 -5.09 -14.02
CA LEU A 35 15.93 -5.18 -13.12
C LEU A 35 14.61 -4.88 -13.83
N ASP A 36 14.53 -3.86 -14.68
CA ASP A 36 13.31 -3.55 -15.45
C ASP A 36 12.92 -4.69 -16.41
N VAL A 37 13.91 -5.28 -17.09
CA VAL A 37 13.68 -6.40 -18.01
C VAL A 37 13.28 -7.68 -17.25
N LEU A 38 13.94 -8.00 -16.13
CA LEU A 38 13.60 -9.17 -15.30
C LEU A 38 12.20 -9.06 -14.70
N GLU A 39 11.87 -7.90 -14.13
CA GLU A 39 10.57 -7.68 -13.50
C GLU A 39 9.42 -7.74 -14.52
N THR A 40 9.66 -7.29 -15.76
CA THR A 40 8.68 -7.36 -16.85
C THR A 40 8.20 -8.79 -17.12
N VAL A 41 9.11 -9.77 -17.08
CA VAL A 41 8.74 -11.18 -17.34
C VAL A 41 8.24 -11.90 -16.09
N LEU A 42 8.59 -11.44 -14.90
CA LEU A 42 8.17 -12.03 -13.63
C LEU A 42 6.77 -11.57 -13.20
N ASN A 43 6.44 -10.29 -13.34
CA ASN A 43 5.35 -9.68 -12.57
C ASN A 43 3.93 -10.15 -12.95
N PHE A 44 3.70 -10.63 -14.17
CA PHE A 44 2.34 -11.03 -14.58
C PHE A 44 2.01 -12.47 -14.18
N HIS A 45 0.82 -12.69 -13.60
CA HIS A 45 0.37 -14.01 -13.08
C HIS A 45 1.28 -14.62 -12.01
N MET A 46 1.96 -13.79 -11.22
CA MET A 46 2.69 -14.23 -10.03
C MET A 46 2.23 -13.42 -8.81
N GLN A 47 2.36 -14.02 -7.62
CA GLN A 47 2.14 -13.29 -6.38
C GLN A 47 3.24 -12.24 -6.18
N THR A 48 2.88 -11.06 -5.68
CA THR A 48 3.82 -9.95 -5.46
C THR A 48 4.98 -10.36 -4.56
N THR A 49 4.73 -11.15 -3.52
CA THR A 49 5.75 -11.67 -2.59
C THR A 49 6.83 -12.47 -3.33
N VAL A 50 6.43 -13.38 -4.22
CA VAL A 50 7.36 -14.19 -5.03
C VAL A 50 8.22 -13.32 -5.96
N VAL A 51 7.65 -12.26 -6.54
CA VAL A 51 8.40 -11.31 -7.39
C VAL A 51 9.43 -10.54 -6.55
N VAL A 52 9.01 -10.03 -5.39
CA VAL A 52 9.87 -9.25 -4.48
C VAL A 52 11.02 -10.08 -3.95
N GLU A 53 10.76 -11.33 -3.53
CA GLU A 53 11.79 -12.26 -3.07
C GLU A 53 12.78 -12.61 -4.20
N ALA A 54 12.28 -12.89 -5.40
CA ALA A 54 13.10 -13.20 -6.57
C ALA A 54 14.04 -12.05 -6.95
N LEU A 55 13.53 -10.81 -6.98
CA LEU A 55 14.33 -9.64 -7.31
C LEU A 55 15.28 -9.23 -6.19
N SER A 56 14.89 -9.42 -4.93
CA SER A 56 15.78 -9.23 -3.77
C SER A 56 16.95 -10.21 -3.81
N TYR A 57 16.67 -11.49 -4.04
CA TYR A 57 17.71 -12.50 -4.25
C TYR A 57 18.62 -12.14 -5.42
N PHE A 58 18.05 -11.78 -6.57
CA PHE A 58 18.84 -11.39 -7.74
C PHE A 58 19.80 -10.24 -7.42
N ARG A 59 19.33 -9.17 -6.79
CA ARG A 59 20.17 -8.00 -6.44
C ARG A 59 21.32 -8.39 -5.52
N GLN A 60 21.04 -9.17 -4.48
CA GLN A 60 21.99 -9.49 -3.41
C GLN A 60 23.01 -10.56 -3.85
N GLU A 61 22.53 -11.63 -4.46
CA GLU A 61 23.33 -12.85 -4.68
C GLU A 61 23.88 -12.97 -6.10
N VAL A 62 23.30 -12.25 -7.06
CA VAL A 62 23.63 -12.41 -8.48
C VAL A 62 24.19 -11.12 -9.07
N GLN A 63 23.45 -10.02 -8.96
CA GLN A 63 23.74 -8.76 -9.64
C GLN A 63 25.02 -8.11 -9.13
N GLY A 64 25.10 -7.85 -7.82
CA GLY A 64 26.26 -7.23 -7.18
C GLY A 64 27.55 -8.02 -7.41
N PRO A 65 27.60 -9.32 -7.04
CA PRO A 65 28.80 -10.14 -7.19
C PRO A 65 29.29 -10.31 -8.63
N ARG A 66 28.41 -10.17 -9.63
CA ARG A 66 28.72 -10.42 -11.06
C ARG A 66 28.71 -9.15 -11.91
N ALA A 67 28.48 -7.98 -11.32
CA ALA A 67 28.36 -6.69 -12.01
C ALA A 67 27.42 -6.71 -13.23
N LEU A 68 26.22 -7.28 -13.07
CA LEU A 68 25.25 -7.44 -14.15
C LEU A 68 24.32 -6.23 -14.28
N TYR A 69 24.65 -5.27 -15.14
CA TYR A 69 23.89 -4.01 -15.27
C TYR A 69 23.38 -3.70 -16.68
N ASP A 70 23.79 -4.47 -17.69
CA ASP A 70 23.40 -4.23 -19.08
C ASP A 70 22.90 -5.51 -19.79
N HIS A 71 22.44 -5.31 -21.02
CA HIS A 71 21.90 -6.36 -21.87
C HIS A 71 22.90 -7.48 -22.17
N HIS A 72 24.13 -7.13 -22.52
CA HIS A 72 25.14 -8.10 -22.96
C HIS A 72 25.58 -8.98 -21.79
N ALA A 73 25.74 -8.40 -20.60
CA ALA A 73 26.07 -9.12 -19.38
C ALA A 73 24.98 -10.14 -19.02
N LEU A 74 23.70 -9.74 -19.08
CA LEU A 74 22.58 -10.66 -18.81
C LEU A 74 22.49 -11.78 -19.86
N ARG A 75 22.70 -11.46 -21.14
CA ARG A 75 22.72 -12.48 -22.21
C ARG A 75 23.87 -13.45 -22.07
N ALA A 76 25.07 -12.96 -21.75
CA ALA A 76 26.23 -13.80 -21.53
C ALA A 76 25.99 -14.78 -20.37
N LEU A 77 25.38 -14.32 -19.27
CA LEU A 77 24.98 -15.21 -18.18
C LEU A 77 23.97 -16.27 -18.66
N LEU A 78 22.90 -15.87 -19.36
CA LEU A 78 21.90 -16.80 -19.87
C LEU A 78 22.46 -17.81 -20.89
N ALA A 79 23.50 -17.45 -21.65
CA ALA A 79 24.16 -18.33 -22.59
C ALA A 79 24.91 -19.50 -21.91
N THR A 80 25.24 -19.38 -20.63
CA THR A 80 25.83 -20.49 -19.84
C THR A 80 24.85 -21.62 -19.55
N PHE A 81 23.55 -21.37 -19.74
CA PHE A 81 22.48 -22.34 -19.55
C PHE A 81 21.86 -22.71 -20.91
N PRO A 82 21.74 -24.00 -21.27
CA PRO A 82 21.10 -24.42 -22.52
C PRO A 82 19.66 -23.90 -22.62
N ASP A 83 19.21 -23.49 -23.82
CA ASP A 83 17.80 -23.12 -24.05
C ASP A 83 16.92 -24.37 -24.20
N THR A 84 16.74 -25.05 -23.07
CA THR A 84 15.90 -26.23 -22.90
C THR A 84 15.10 -26.06 -21.61
N PRO A 85 14.01 -26.82 -21.38
CA PRO A 85 13.28 -26.75 -20.11
C PRO A 85 14.19 -26.96 -18.89
N ALA A 86 15.12 -27.92 -18.94
CA ALA A 86 16.07 -28.19 -17.85
C ALA A 86 17.08 -27.05 -17.66
N GLY A 87 17.64 -26.52 -18.76
CA GLY A 87 18.57 -25.38 -18.68
C GLY A 87 17.88 -24.09 -18.21
N ASN A 88 16.66 -23.84 -18.65
CA ASN A 88 15.86 -22.71 -18.17
C ASN A 88 15.45 -22.86 -16.69
N GLN A 89 15.30 -24.09 -16.19
CA GLN A 89 15.12 -24.35 -14.76
C GLN A 89 16.40 -24.09 -13.95
N ALA A 90 17.57 -24.47 -14.48
CA ALA A 90 18.84 -24.13 -13.87
C ALA A 90 19.06 -22.61 -13.83
N ALA A 91 18.75 -21.92 -14.94
CA ALA A 91 18.82 -20.47 -15.04
C ALA A 91 17.84 -19.77 -14.06
N SER A 92 16.60 -20.27 -13.90
CA SER A 92 15.65 -19.66 -12.95
C SER A 92 16.11 -19.80 -11.49
N ARG A 93 16.74 -20.93 -11.15
CA ARG A 93 17.35 -21.12 -9.82
C ARG A 93 18.52 -20.17 -9.62
N CYS A 94 19.37 -20.01 -10.63
CA CYS A 94 20.50 -19.08 -10.59
C CYS A 94 20.06 -17.61 -10.47
N LEU A 95 19.03 -17.18 -11.21
CA LEU A 95 18.62 -15.79 -11.25
C LEU A 95 17.73 -15.39 -10.07
N TRP A 96 16.83 -16.29 -9.65
CA TRP A 96 15.69 -15.93 -8.80
C TRP A 96 15.44 -16.90 -7.65
N ASN A 97 16.32 -17.87 -7.43
CA ASN A 97 16.16 -18.93 -6.43
C ASN A 97 14.80 -19.66 -6.51
N ASN A 98 14.26 -19.82 -7.71
CA ASN A 98 12.95 -20.45 -7.91
C ASN A 98 12.93 -21.38 -9.14
N ARG A 99 11.76 -21.98 -9.42
CA ARG A 99 11.56 -22.95 -10.51
C ARG A 99 10.71 -22.42 -11.66
N HIS A 100 10.57 -21.10 -11.79
CA HIS A 100 9.75 -20.45 -12.82
C HIS A 100 10.47 -20.38 -14.19
N TRP A 101 10.88 -21.54 -14.70
CA TRP A 101 11.69 -21.67 -15.92
C TRP A 101 11.02 -21.09 -17.18
N THR A 102 9.69 -21.08 -17.26
CA THR A 102 8.96 -20.47 -18.37
C THR A 102 9.18 -18.96 -18.48
N ARG A 103 9.53 -18.30 -17.35
CA ARG A 103 9.89 -16.87 -17.33
C ARG A 103 11.27 -16.62 -17.92
N VAL A 104 12.20 -17.56 -17.77
CA VAL A 104 13.50 -17.49 -18.46
C VAL A 104 13.30 -17.63 -19.98
N ALA A 105 12.44 -18.53 -20.43
CA ALA A 105 12.11 -18.64 -21.85
C ALA A 105 11.47 -17.36 -22.41
N LEU A 106 10.67 -16.64 -21.61
CA LEU A 106 10.15 -15.31 -21.98
C LEU A 106 11.26 -14.24 -21.99
N LEU A 107 12.14 -14.26 -20.99
CA LEU A 107 13.28 -13.36 -20.87
C LEU A 107 14.19 -13.42 -22.09
N ARG A 108 14.56 -14.63 -22.53
CA ARG A 108 15.38 -14.84 -23.73
C ARG A 108 14.77 -14.18 -24.97
N ARG A 109 13.48 -14.42 -25.20
CA ARG A 109 12.73 -13.84 -26.34
C ARG A 109 12.57 -12.33 -26.23
N LEU A 110 12.40 -11.80 -25.01
CA LEU A 110 12.36 -10.36 -24.78
C LEU A 110 13.72 -9.72 -25.08
N LEU A 111 14.82 -10.31 -24.62
CA LEU A 111 16.16 -9.83 -24.92
C LEU A 111 16.47 -9.90 -26.41
N GLU A 112 16.15 -11.00 -27.09
CA GLU A 112 16.30 -11.10 -28.54
C GLU A 112 15.54 -9.98 -29.28
N PHE A 113 14.29 -9.71 -28.85
CA PHE A 113 13.52 -8.60 -29.40
C PHE A 113 14.15 -7.24 -29.14
N LEU A 114 14.54 -6.94 -27.89
CA LEU A 114 15.13 -5.66 -27.53
C LEU A 114 16.44 -5.41 -28.30
N GLU A 115 17.28 -6.43 -28.46
CA GLU A 115 18.47 -6.34 -29.30
C GLU A 115 18.12 -6.04 -30.76
N SER A 116 17.08 -6.68 -31.31
CA SER A 116 16.63 -6.45 -32.69
C SER A 116 16.17 -5.01 -32.98
N VAL A 117 15.90 -4.22 -31.94
CA VAL A 117 15.53 -2.80 -32.03
C VAL A 117 16.59 -1.88 -31.38
N ASN A 118 17.81 -2.39 -31.17
CA ASN A 118 18.96 -1.67 -30.59
C ASN A 118 18.70 -1.10 -29.17
N VAL A 119 17.95 -1.83 -28.35
CA VAL A 119 17.69 -1.49 -26.94
C VAL A 119 18.55 -2.38 -26.04
N THR A 120 19.72 -1.87 -25.66
CA THR A 120 20.77 -2.64 -24.96
C THR A 120 21.19 -2.05 -23.61
N ASP A 121 20.65 -0.90 -23.24
CA ASP A 121 20.93 -0.24 -21.96
C ASP A 121 19.69 0.50 -21.43
N GLN A 122 19.81 1.08 -20.22
CA GLN A 122 18.67 1.72 -19.57
C GLN A 122 18.19 2.98 -20.30
N ALA A 123 19.09 3.75 -20.92
CA ALA A 123 18.74 4.98 -21.62
C ALA A 123 17.94 4.69 -22.90
N THR A 124 18.42 3.74 -23.69
CA THR A 124 17.73 3.25 -24.90
C THR A 124 16.41 2.57 -24.56
N LEU A 125 16.35 1.79 -23.47
CA LEU A 125 15.11 1.15 -23.02
C LEU A 125 14.04 2.17 -22.63
N ARG A 126 14.39 3.17 -21.83
CA ARG A 126 13.46 4.26 -21.46
C ARG A 126 12.99 5.03 -22.67
N THR A 127 13.92 5.44 -23.53
CA THR A 127 13.61 6.18 -24.75
C THR A 127 12.65 5.40 -25.64
N TRP A 128 12.94 4.12 -25.89
CA TRP A 128 12.08 3.27 -26.71
C TRP A 128 10.70 3.09 -26.07
N ALA A 129 10.63 2.72 -24.79
CA ALA A 129 9.37 2.42 -24.12
C ALA A 129 8.42 3.63 -24.03
N CYS A 130 8.94 4.84 -23.86
CA CYS A 130 8.12 6.06 -23.85
C CYS A 130 7.42 6.32 -25.20
N HIS A 131 8.05 5.95 -26.32
CA HIS A 131 7.57 6.26 -27.68
C HIS A 131 7.00 5.05 -28.44
N ALA A 132 7.19 3.84 -27.91
CA ALA A 132 6.75 2.62 -28.56
C ALA A 132 5.22 2.55 -28.61
N ASP A 133 4.70 2.09 -29.75
CA ASP A 133 3.31 1.73 -29.94
C ASP A 133 3.16 0.20 -29.94
N TYR A 134 2.10 -0.30 -29.30
CA TYR A 134 1.91 -1.75 -29.22
C TYR A 134 1.73 -2.39 -30.59
N ALA A 135 0.84 -1.85 -31.43
CA ALA A 135 0.46 -2.47 -32.68
C ALA A 135 1.63 -2.47 -33.69
N ARG A 136 2.38 -1.37 -33.74
CA ARG A 136 3.52 -1.17 -34.64
C ARG A 136 4.78 -1.88 -34.16
N ASP A 137 5.14 -1.73 -32.88
CA ASP A 137 6.49 -2.04 -32.42
C ASP A 137 6.60 -3.35 -31.64
N PHE A 138 5.52 -3.86 -31.04
CA PHE A 138 5.59 -4.98 -30.09
C PHE A 138 4.66 -6.16 -30.41
N LYS A 139 3.51 -5.91 -31.03
CA LYS A 139 2.48 -6.92 -31.30
C LYS A 139 3.07 -8.07 -32.12
N HIS A 140 2.89 -9.29 -31.62
CA HIS A 140 3.43 -10.54 -32.18
C HIS A 140 4.97 -10.66 -32.23
N ARG A 141 5.73 -9.66 -31.75
CA ARG A 141 7.20 -9.69 -31.73
C ARG A 141 7.76 -10.61 -30.64
N VAL A 142 7.10 -10.67 -29.49
CA VAL A 142 7.47 -11.56 -28.38
C VAL A 142 6.30 -12.47 -28.01
N LYS A 143 6.34 -13.72 -28.49
CA LYS A 143 5.27 -14.70 -28.21
C LYS A 143 5.09 -14.88 -26.69
N GLY A 144 3.85 -14.73 -26.22
CA GLY A 144 3.52 -14.88 -24.79
C GLY A 144 3.62 -13.60 -23.96
N LEU A 145 4.02 -12.46 -24.56
CA LEU A 145 3.89 -11.14 -23.96
C LEU A 145 2.78 -10.35 -24.68
N GLY A 146 1.72 -10.06 -23.95
CA GLY A 146 0.53 -9.35 -24.45
C GLY A 146 0.54 -7.85 -24.17
N PHE A 147 -0.56 -7.18 -24.51
CA PHE A 147 -0.74 -5.74 -24.36
C PHE A 147 -0.54 -5.25 -22.92
N ALA A 148 -1.11 -5.92 -21.92
CA ALA A 148 -0.90 -5.57 -20.51
C ALA A 148 0.58 -5.65 -20.06
N VAL A 149 1.37 -6.60 -20.60
CA VAL A 149 2.80 -6.69 -20.27
C VAL A 149 3.60 -5.59 -20.96
N PHE A 150 3.22 -5.24 -22.19
CA PHE A 150 3.79 -4.08 -22.89
C PHE A 150 3.56 -2.78 -22.12
N GLN A 151 2.32 -2.50 -21.69
CA GLN A 151 2.04 -1.31 -20.87
C GLN A 151 2.77 -1.34 -19.54
N TRP A 152 2.90 -2.51 -18.92
CA TRP A 152 3.74 -2.66 -17.73
C TRP A 152 5.20 -2.28 -17.98
N LEU A 153 5.81 -2.74 -19.08
CA LEU A 153 7.16 -2.34 -19.46
C LEU A 153 7.27 -0.82 -19.68
N ARG A 154 6.26 -0.20 -20.31
CA ARG A 154 6.21 1.24 -20.52
C ARG A 154 6.18 2.02 -19.21
N ILE A 155 5.29 1.64 -18.29
CA ILE A 155 5.26 2.21 -16.92
C ILE A 155 6.61 1.99 -16.25
N ARG A 156 7.18 0.78 -16.35
CA ARG A 156 8.51 0.45 -15.80
C ARG A 156 9.58 1.43 -16.26
N CYS A 157 9.50 1.84 -17.50
CA CYS A 157 10.47 2.72 -18.13
C CYS A 157 10.12 4.22 -18.05
N GLY A 158 9.09 4.60 -17.30
CA GLY A 158 8.73 6.00 -17.03
C GLY A 158 7.75 6.62 -18.02
N ALA A 159 7.12 5.82 -18.89
CA ALA A 159 6.02 6.31 -19.72
C ALA A 159 4.79 6.56 -18.84
N ASP A 160 4.12 7.69 -19.06
CA ASP A 160 2.84 7.98 -18.41
C ASP A 160 1.73 7.19 -19.12
N THR A 161 1.41 6.01 -18.59
CA THR A 161 0.37 5.13 -19.13
C THR A 161 -0.21 4.26 -18.02
N ILE A 162 -1.25 3.49 -18.34
CA ILE A 162 -1.96 2.63 -17.39
C ILE A 162 -1.91 1.17 -17.86
N LYS A 163 -1.77 0.24 -16.92
CA LYS A 163 -1.75 -1.18 -17.19
C LYS A 163 -3.19 -1.71 -17.12
N PRO A 164 -3.73 -2.30 -18.21
CA PRO A 164 -5.06 -2.91 -18.18
C PRO A 164 -5.01 -4.29 -17.49
N ASP A 165 -4.62 -4.32 -16.21
CA ASP A 165 -4.61 -5.53 -15.40
C ASP A 165 -5.99 -5.80 -14.77
N VAL A 166 -6.10 -6.89 -13.99
CA VAL A 166 -7.37 -7.32 -13.41
C VAL A 166 -8.03 -6.23 -12.57
N TRP A 167 -7.27 -5.36 -11.91
CA TRP A 167 -7.80 -4.32 -11.02
C TRP A 167 -8.35 -3.15 -11.81
N VAL A 168 -7.58 -2.63 -12.78
CA VAL A 168 -8.05 -1.56 -13.67
C VAL A 168 -9.26 -1.99 -14.49
N ILE A 169 -9.26 -3.24 -14.96
CA ILE A 169 -10.41 -3.85 -15.65
C ILE A 169 -11.63 -3.93 -14.74
N ASN A 170 -11.45 -4.39 -13.49
CA ASN A 170 -12.56 -4.56 -12.55
C ASN A 170 -13.16 -3.22 -12.15
N PHE A 171 -12.32 -2.21 -11.90
CA PHE A 171 -12.74 -0.84 -11.66
C PHE A 171 -13.64 -0.33 -12.79
N ALA A 172 -13.14 -0.35 -14.03
CA ALA A 172 -13.93 0.12 -15.17
C ALA A 172 -15.21 -0.71 -15.36
N ARG A 173 -15.14 -2.03 -15.17
CA ARG A 173 -16.32 -2.91 -15.25
C ARG A 173 -17.37 -2.55 -14.20
N ARG A 174 -16.96 -2.26 -12.96
CA ARG A 174 -17.86 -1.87 -11.86
C ARG A 174 -18.55 -0.56 -12.17
N VAL A 175 -17.81 0.44 -12.64
CA VAL A 175 -18.34 1.76 -13.00
C VAL A 175 -19.27 1.69 -14.22
N LEU A 176 -18.90 0.94 -15.25
CA LEU A 176 -19.60 0.94 -16.54
C LEU A 176 -20.69 -0.14 -16.64
N GLY A 177 -20.63 -1.19 -15.82
CA GLY A 177 -21.48 -2.38 -15.91
C GLY A 177 -21.08 -3.36 -17.01
N ARG A 178 -19.96 -3.14 -17.70
CA ARG A 178 -19.44 -4.02 -18.76
C ARG A 178 -17.92 -3.96 -18.87
N ARG A 179 -17.32 -5.00 -19.46
CA ARG A 179 -15.89 -5.02 -19.77
C ARG A 179 -15.58 -4.24 -21.06
N LEU A 180 -14.51 -3.44 -21.04
CA LEU A 180 -13.91 -2.83 -22.23
C LEU A 180 -12.78 -3.71 -22.79
N ALA A 181 -12.51 -3.57 -24.09
CA ALA A 181 -11.28 -4.10 -24.68
C ALA A 181 -10.07 -3.32 -24.14
N GLU A 182 -8.94 -3.98 -23.92
CA GLU A 182 -7.79 -3.37 -23.26
C GLU A 182 -7.26 -2.10 -23.96
N PRO A 183 -7.14 -2.03 -25.31
CA PRO A 183 -6.71 -0.80 -25.97
C PRO A 183 -7.67 0.36 -25.76
N LEU A 184 -8.98 0.10 -25.86
CA LEU A 184 -10.01 1.11 -25.61
C LEU A 184 -10.02 1.56 -24.15
N LEU A 185 -9.71 0.67 -23.21
CA LEU A 185 -9.60 1.00 -21.79
C LEU A 185 -8.45 1.99 -21.57
N VAL A 186 -7.26 1.69 -22.09
CA VAL A 186 -6.10 2.59 -22.01
C VAL A 186 -6.39 3.93 -22.67
N GLU A 187 -6.94 3.94 -23.89
CA GLU A 187 -7.32 5.18 -24.59
C GLU A 187 -8.35 6.01 -23.79
N SER A 188 -9.31 5.35 -23.13
CA SER A 188 -10.30 6.04 -22.31
C SER A 188 -9.66 6.73 -21.10
N PHE A 189 -8.68 6.09 -20.47
CA PHE A 189 -7.92 6.68 -19.37
C PHE A 189 -7.00 7.81 -19.86
N GLU A 190 -6.32 7.66 -21.00
CA GLU A 190 -5.51 8.72 -21.62
C GLU A 190 -6.35 9.97 -21.94
N ARG A 191 -7.60 9.78 -22.35
CA ARG A 191 -8.53 10.88 -22.65
C ARG A 191 -9.08 11.58 -21.40
N LEU A 192 -9.16 10.91 -20.25
CA LEU A 192 -9.72 11.51 -19.03
C LEU A 192 -8.67 12.22 -18.16
N THR A 193 -7.37 11.93 -18.31
CA THR A 193 -6.34 12.55 -17.45
C THR A 193 -6.32 14.08 -17.48
N PRO A 194 -6.51 14.78 -18.62
CA PRO A 194 -6.55 16.24 -18.60
C PRO A 194 -7.75 16.82 -17.82
N TRP A 195 -8.82 16.03 -17.65
CA TRP A 195 -10.01 16.43 -16.90
C TRP A 195 -9.87 16.17 -15.41
N VAL A 196 -9.18 15.09 -15.03
CA VAL A 196 -8.95 14.70 -13.64
C VAL A 196 -7.79 15.50 -13.02
N GLY A 197 -6.80 15.90 -13.83
CA GLY A 197 -5.62 16.60 -13.35
C GLY A 197 -4.57 15.68 -12.71
N GLU A 198 -4.62 14.37 -13.00
CA GLU A 198 -3.70 13.36 -12.47
C GLU A 198 -2.99 12.59 -13.58
N SER A 199 -1.79 12.09 -13.26
CA SER A 199 -1.02 11.22 -14.17
C SER A 199 -1.64 9.82 -14.28
N LEU A 200 -1.45 9.16 -15.42
CA LEU A 200 -1.92 7.78 -15.60
C LEU A 200 -1.23 6.82 -14.64
N VAL A 201 0.05 7.06 -14.33
CA VAL A 201 0.78 6.24 -13.36
C VAL A 201 0.17 6.36 -11.96
N ASN A 202 -0.21 7.56 -11.52
CA ASN A 202 -0.90 7.74 -10.23
C ASN A 202 -2.28 7.08 -10.25
N ILE A 203 -3.03 7.21 -11.35
CA ILE A 203 -4.34 6.55 -11.50
C ILE A 203 -4.19 5.02 -11.45
N ASP A 204 -3.20 4.45 -12.13
CA ASP A 204 -2.90 3.01 -12.15
C ASP A 204 -2.68 2.47 -10.73
N VAL A 205 -1.73 3.06 -10.00
CA VAL A 205 -1.38 2.60 -8.64
C VAL A 205 -2.52 2.86 -7.66
N THR A 206 -3.27 3.95 -7.82
CA THR A 206 -4.45 4.27 -7.00
C THR A 206 -5.53 3.21 -7.20
N ILE A 207 -5.90 2.91 -8.44
CA ILE A 207 -6.92 1.88 -8.72
C ILE A 207 -6.45 0.51 -8.22
N TRP A 208 -5.16 0.18 -8.40
CA TRP A 208 -4.60 -1.07 -7.89
C TRP A 208 -4.79 -1.20 -6.38
N HIS A 209 -4.39 -0.19 -5.59
CA HIS A 209 -4.60 -0.21 -4.15
C HIS A 209 -6.09 -0.22 -3.79
N TYR A 210 -6.91 0.56 -4.48
CA TYR A 210 -8.32 0.75 -4.17
C TYR A 210 -9.13 -0.53 -4.35
N GLU A 211 -8.96 -1.21 -5.49
CA GLU A 211 -9.66 -2.46 -5.76
C GLU A 211 -9.07 -3.62 -4.95
N LYS A 212 -7.74 -3.71 -4.84
CA LYS A 212 -7.08 -4.80 -4.09
C LYS A 212 -7.33 -4.70 -2.59
N GLY A 213 -7.35 -3.48 -2.05
CA GLY A 213 -7.63 -3.18 -0.64
C GLY A 213 -9.12 -3.23 -0.30
N ALA A 214 -9.99 -3.68 -1.22
CA ALA A 214 -11.44 -3.72 -1.04
C ALA A 214 -12.05 -2.36 -0.63
N MET A 215 -11.40 -1.25 -0.99
CA MET A 215 -11.95 0.09 -0.74
C MET A 215 -13.22 0.33 -1.57
N ALA A 216 -13.38 -0.40 -2.67
CA ALA A 216 -14.61 -0.41 -3.46
C ALA A 216 -15.86 -0.89 -2.70
N THR A 217 -15.68 -1.57 -1.56
CA THR A 217 -16.79 -2.01 -0.68
C THR A 217 -16.84 -1.26 0.64
N ASP A 218 -15.87 -0.38 0.90
CA ASP A 218 -15.85 0.46 2.08
C ASP A 218 -16.80 1.66 1.94
N VAL A 219 -17.29 2.15 3.06
CA VAL A 219 -18.11 3.35 3.16
C VAL A 219 -17.40 4.37 4.05
N PRO A 220 -16.59 5.28 3.47
CA PRO A 220 -15.85 6.30 4.23
C PRO A 220 -16.75 7.19 5.11
N GLY A 221 -18.02 7.34 4.76
CA GLY A 221 -19.02 8.02 5.59
C GLY A 221 -19.27 7.34 6.93
N LEU A 222 -19.39 6.00 6.96
CA LEU A 222 -19.58 5.25 8.21
C LEU A 222 -18.35 5.35 9.11
N ARG A 223 -17.16 5.32 8.53
CA ARG A 223 -15.90 5.55 9.24
C ARG A 223 -15.86 6.90 9.95
N LEU A 224 -16.33 7.97 9.30
CA LEU A 224 -16.45 9.28 9.96
C LEU A 224 -17.42 9.25 11.14
N LEU A 225 -18.56 8.58 11.00
CA LEU A 225 -19.50 8.40 12.10
C LEU A 225 -18.85 7.64 13.27
N ALA A 226 -18.03 6.62 12.97
CA ALA A 226 -17.28 5.85 13.97
C ALA A 226 -16.35 6.76 14.78
N TRP A 227 -15.54 7.57 14.09
CA TRP A 227 -14.59 8.50 14.71
C TRP A 227 -15.28 9.56 15.58
N HIS A 228 -16.40 10.12 15.13
CA HIS A 228 -17.20 11.02 15.96
C HIS A 228 -17.84 10.29 17.16
N GLY A 229 -18.24 9.03 17.00
CA GLY A 229 -18.71 8.17 18.08
C GLY A 229 -17.64 7.95 19.14
N LEU A 230 -16.43 7.56 18.73
CA LEU A 230 -15.26 7.42 19.60
C LEU A 230 -15.01 8.70 20.39
N LYS A 231 -14.96 9.86 19.71
CA LYS A 231 -14.77 11.16 20.38
C LYS A 231 -15.77 11.37 21.51
N ARG A 232 -17.08 11.30 21.19
CA ARG A 232 -18.15 11.54 22.17
C ARG A 232 -18.08 10.58 23.35
N ARG A 233 -17.78 9.31 23.08
CA ARG A 233 -17.76 8.28 24.12
C ARG A 233 -16.50 8.36 25.00
N PHE A 234 -15.35 8.74 24.44
CA PHE A 234 -14.20 9.12 25.26
C PHE A 234 -14.48 10.36 26.11
N GLU A 235 -15.13 11.40 25.56
CA GLU A 235 -15.53 12.58 26.33
C GLU A 235 -16.42 12.21 27.53
N ALA A 236 -17.39 11.31 27.35
CA ALA A 236 -18.25 10.84 28.43
C ALA A 236 -17.51 9.94 29.44
N THR A 237 -16.63 9.07 28.97
CA THR A 237 -15.95 8.06 29.80
C THR A 237 -14.82 8.67 30.61
N LEU A 238 -13.99 9.52 30.00
CA LEU A 238 -12.83 10.13 30.65
C LEU A 238 -13.20 11.28 31.60
N THR A 239 -14.42 11.83 31.51
CA THR A 239 -14.92 12.80 32.49
C THR A 239 -15.59 12.15 33.71
N SER A 240 -15.84 10.83 33.67
CA SER A 240 -16.52 10.10 34.74
C SER A 240 -15.53 9.28 35.58
N PRO A 241 -15.45 9.46 36.91
CA PRO A 241 -14.70 8.56 37.78
C PRO A 241 -15.32 7.15 37.80
N PRO A 242 -14.54 6.05 37.87
CA PRO A 242 -13.08 5.97 38.00
C PRO A 242 -12.33 5.93 36.64
N ALA A 243 -13.05 5.93 35.52
CA ALA A 243 -12.47 5.75 34.18
C ALA A 243 -11.65 6.95 33.69
N GLY A 244 -11.90 8.17 34.20
CA GLY A 244 -11.08 9.36 33.93
C GLY A 244 -9.62 9.29 34.37
N LEU A 245 -9.19 8.16 34.96
CA LEU A 245 -7.83 7.95 35.46
C LEU A 245 -7.40 9.04 36.46
N GLY A 246 -8.38 9.67 37.13
CA GLY A 246 -8.18 10.73 38.11
C GLY A 246 -7.67 12.06 37.55
N ARG A 247 -7.86 12.35 36.25
CA ARG A 247 -7.40 13.60 35.63
C ARG A 247 -8.36 14.09 34.54
N ASP A 248 -8.25 15.37 34.22
CA ASP A 248 -9.01 15.97 33.12
C ASP A 248 -8.35 15.67 31.77
N TRP A 249 -9.18 15.62 30.73
CA TRP A 249 -8.75 15.29 29.37
C TRP A 249 -9.30 16.28 28.36
N THR A 250 -8.46 16.66 27.40
CA THR A 250 -8.88 17.33 26.17
C THR A 250 -8.81 16.33 25.02
N ILE A 251 -9.87 16.26 24.22
CA ILE A 251 -9.96 15.31 23.10
C ILE A 251 -10.06 16.08 21.80
N GLN A 252 -9.11 15.84 20.90
CA GLN A 252 -9.03 16.48 19.59
C GLN A 252 -9.18 15.44 18.49
N LEU A 253 -10.08 15.69 17.55
CA LEU A 253 -10.33 14.83 16.40
C LEU A 253 -9.74 15.47 15.14
N ALA A 254 -9.08 14.66 14.33
CA ALA A 254 -8.56 15.09 13.03
C ALA A 254 -9.68 15.51 12.06
N ASP A 255 -9.34 16.13 10.94
CA ASP A 255 -10.35 16.61 9.99
C ASP A 255 -11.05 15.46 9.23
N ASN A 256 -12.25 15.74 8.73
CA ASN A 256 -13.07 14.74 8.06
C ASN A 256 -12.47 14.21 6.74
N THR A 257 -11.56 14.94 6.10
CA THR A 257 -10.91 14.44 4.88
C THR A 257 -9.83 13.44 5.26
N GLN A 258 -8.98 13.79 6.23
CA GLN A 258 -7.95 12.93 6.77
C GLN A 258 -8.52 11.63 7.35
N LEU A 259 -9.60 11.72 8.13
CA LEU A 259 -10.20 10.53 8.74
C LEU A 259 -10.74 9.52 7.74
N ARG A 260 -11.04 9.92 6.49
CA ARG A 260 -11.52 8.98 5.46
C ARG A 260 -10.41 8.10 4.90
N TYR A 261 -9.23 8.68 4.69
CA TYR A 261 -8.20 8.06 3.85
C TYR A 261 -6.78 8.16 4.40
N ASP A 262 -6.49 9.11 5.27
CA ASP A 262 -5.15 9.36 5.80
C ASP A 262 -4.89 8.69 7.14
N ALA A 263 -3.61 8.69 7.53
CA ALA A 263 -3.16 8.36 8.87
C ALA A 263 -3.61 9.45 9.86
N ALA A 264 -4.74 9.22 10.52
CA ALA A 264 -5.45 10.21 11.31
C ALA A 264 -6.18 9.59 12.50
N GLY A 265 -6.82 10.40 13.35
CA GLY A 265 -7.66 9.87 14.43
C GLY A 265 -7.86 10.86 15.57
N LEU A 266 -7.71 10.39 16.81
CA LEU A 266 -7.90 11.16 18.03
C LEU A 266 -6.59 11.40 18.78
N ASP A 267 -6.42 12.62 19.29
CA ASP A 267 -5.49 12.94 20.37
C ASP A 267 -6.29 13.03 21.68
N LEU A 268 -5.91 12.22 22.67
CA LEU A 268 -6.39 12.27 24.04
C LEU A 268 -5.28 12.88 24.89
N LEU A 269 -5.50 14.11 25.34
CA LEU A 269 -4.49 14.95 25.99
C LEU A 269 -4.86 15.11 27.47
N PRO A 270 -4.23 14.37 28.40
CA PRO A 270 -4.47 14.59 29.82
C PRO A 270 -3.86 15.93 30.25
N THR A 271 -4.51 16.62 31.19
CA THR A 271 -4.00 17.91 31.72
C THR A 271 -2.70 17.77 32.52
N GLU A 272 -2.41 16.56 32.99
CA GLU A 272 -1.17 16.20 33.69
C GLU A 272 -0.58 14.92 33.09
N SER A 273 0.67 14.62 33.44
CA SER A 273 1.32 13.36 33.07
C SER A 273 0.43 12.15 33.40
N LEU A 274 0.32 11.22 32.47
CA LEU A 274 -0.42 9.97 32.65
C LEU A 274 0.09 9.15 33.86
N PHE A 275 1.34 9.37 34.25
CA PHE A 275 2.00 8.75 35.39
C PHE A 275 2.07 9.66 36.63
N GLY A 276 1.34 10.78 36.62
CA GLY A 276 1.34 11.81 37.65
C GLY A 276 2.72 12.47 37.83
N GLY A 277 2.96 13.03 39.02
CA GLY A 277 4.24 13.67 39.36
C GLY A 277 5.47 12.76 39.33
N ARG A 278 5.31 11.44 39.10
CA ARG A 278 6.41 10.46 39.01
C ARG A 278 7.15 10.50 37.66
N ALA A 279 6.57 11.13 36.64
CA ALA A 279 7.20 11.34 35.35
C ALA A 279 6.94 12.79 34.88
N PRO A 280 7.92 13.70 35.01
CA PRO A 280 7.76 15.07 34.53
C PRO A 280 7.60 15.09 33.00
N GLY A 281 6.98 16.14 32.48
CA GLY A 281 6.73 16.31 31.04
C GLY A 281 5.28 16.05 30.64
N GLU A 282 5.03 16.22 29.35
CA GLU A 282 3.70 16.13 28.75
C GLU A 282 3.45 14.71 28.24
N THR A 283 2.26 14.17 28.52
CA THR A 283 1.80 12.93 27.91
C THR A 283 0.88 13.25 26.74
N ARG A 284 1.09 12.55 25.62
CA ARG A 284 0.16 12.51 24.49
C ARG A 284 -0.29 11.07 24.30
N VAL A 285 -1.59 10.84 24.35
CA VAL A 285 -2.18 9.56 23.95
C VAL A 285 -2.85 9.75 22.59
N GLN A 286 -2.56 8.88 21.63
CA GLN A 286 -3.10 9.00 20.28
C GLN A 286 -3.73 7.68 19.85
N LEU A 287 -4.97 7.74 19.41
CA LEU A 287 -5.66 6.66 18.72
C LEU A 287 -5.64 6.98 17.23
N ARG A 288 -4.93 6.21 16.42
CA ARG A 288 -4.68 6.50 15.01
C ARG A 288 -5.01 5.31 14.12
N GLN A 289 -5.68 5.59 13.00
CA GLN A 289 -5.69 4.66 11.86
C GLN A 289 -4.44 4.85 11.00
N THR A 290 -4.02 3.81 10.28
CA THR A 290 -3.04 3.93 9.19
C THR A 290 -3.65 4.51 7.92
N HIS A 291 -2.80 4.89 6.95
CA HIS A 291 -3.27 5.37 5.65
C HIS A 291 -4.05 4.28 4.90
N TRP A 292 -4.94 4.66 3.97
CA TRP A 292 -5.83 3.71 3.30
C TRP A 292 -5.11 2.60 2.51
N THR A 293 -3.93 2.91 1.98
CA THR A 293 -3.07 1.93 1.30
C THR A 293 -2.43 0.90 2.25
N GLU A 294 -2.45 1.16 3.56
CA GLU A 294 -1.90 0.33 4.63
C GLU A 294 -2.99 -0.43 5.40
N GLY A 295 -4.24 -0.43 4.91
CA GLY A 295 -5.33 -1.26 5.46
C GLY A 295 -6.18 -0.60 6.54
N LEU A 296 -5.88 0.64 6.91
CA LEU A 296 -6.64 1.45 7.90
C LEU A 296 -6.68 0.77 9.27
N MET A 297 -5.56 0.17 9.67
CA MET A 297 -5.36 -0.49 10.95
C MET A 297 -5.44 0.52 12.09
N LEU A 298 -6.07 0.17 13.21
CA LEU A 298 -6.22 1.04 14.38
C LEU A 298 -5.14 0.75 15.41
N SER A 299 -4.50 1.80 15.91
CA SER A 299 -3.44 1.69 16.91
C SER A 299 -3.58 2.73 18.01
N LEU A 300 -3.24 2.34 19.23
CA LEU A 300 -3.07 3.21 20.38
C LEU A 300 -1.59 3.49 20.59
N SER A 301 -1.23 4.74 20.83
CA SER A 301 0.12 5.14 21.20
C SER A 301 0.13 6.09 22.38
N VAL A 302 1.13 5.95 23.24
CA VAL A 302 1.37 6.82 24.39
C VAL A 302 2.78 7.35 24.29
N HIS A 303 2.93 8.67 24.30
CA HIS A 303 4.20 9.36 24.24
C HIS A 303 4.35 10.30 25.42
N GLN A 304 5.45 10.18 26.16
CA GLN A 304 5.84 11.11 27.22
C GLN A 304 7.08 11.87 26.74
N THR A 305 7.09 13.20 26.87
CA THR A 305 8.23 14.03 26.40
C THR A 305 9.53 13.80 27.16
N ALA A 306 9.49 13.09 28.29
CA ALA A 306 10.63 12.68 29.08
C ALA A 306 10.65 11.16 29.28
N PRO A 307 11.83 10.56 29.53
CA PRO A 307 11.92 9.15 29.87
C PRO A 307 11.33 8.88 31.26
N LEU A 308 10.73 7.71 31.46
CA LEU A 308 10.31 7.27 32.80
C LEU A 308 11.54 6.93 33.64
N VAL A 309 11.49 7.27 34.93
CA VAL A 309 12.54 6.86 35.88
C VAL A 309 12.66 5.33 35.92
N PRO A 310 13.87 4.75 36.17
CA PRO A 310 14.10 3.32 36.01
C PRO A 310 13.20 2.41 36.86
N SER A 311 12.71 2.86 38.01
CA SER A 311 11.76 2.11 38.86
C SER A 311 10.36 2.05 38.23
N LEU A 312 9.87 3.19 37.75
CA LEU A 312 8.58 3.29 37.07
C LEU A 312 8.61 2.54 35.73
N TRP A 313 9.67 2.70 34.94
CA TRP A 313 9.84 1.96 33.69
C TRP A 313 9.79 0.44 33.88
N ARG A 314 10.50 -0.10 34.88
CA ARG A 314 10.45 -1.54 35.22
C ARG A 314 9.04 -1.99 35.62
N THR A 315 8.25 -1.11 36.22
CA THR A 315 6.88 -1.41 36.64
C THR A 315 5.96 -1.42 35.42
N VAL A 316 6.01 -0.38 34.58
CA VAL A 316 5.23 -0.29 33.34
C VAL A 316 5.56 -1.46 32.42
N LYS A 317 6.85 -1.71 32.14
CA LYS A 317 7.28 -2.83 31.29
C LYS A 317 6.78 -4.19 31.78
N ARG A 318 6.69 -4.39 33.10
CA ARG A 318 6.16 -5.64 33.67
C ARG A 318 4.67 -5.78 33.42
N ARG A 319 3.90 -4.71 33.58
CA ARG A 319 2.45 -4.71 33.36
C ARG A 319 2.08 -4.94 31.90
N LEU A 320 2.86 -4.39 30.99
CA LEU A 320 2.61 -4.47 29.55
C LEU A 320 3.14 -5.75 28.88
N LYS A 321 3.87 -6.60 29.61
CA LYS A 321 4.62 -7.73 29.04
C LYS A 321 3.74 -8.72 28.27
N ASP A 322 2.51 -8.93 28.73
CA ASP A 322 1.59 -9.93 28.18
C ASP A 322 0.46 -9.29 27.36
N GLN A 323 0.65 -8.04 26.92
CA GLN A 323 -0.36 -7.24 26.22
C GLN A 323 0.17 -6.70 24.87
N ASP A 324 1.19 -7.35 24.30
CA ASP A 324 1.73 -7.04 22.96
C ASP A 324 2.12 -5.57 22.71
N TRP A 325 2.42 -4.82 23.77
CA TRP A 325 2.89 -3.45 23.63
C TRP A 325 4.33 -3.38 23.15
N GLU A 326 4.57 -2.59 22.12
CA GLU A 326 5.90 -2.17 21.73
C GLU A 326 6.31 -0.93 22.53
N CYS A 327 7.31 -1.06 23.42
CA CYS A 327 7.70 0.01 24.33
C CYS A 327 9.19 0.34 24.27
N ARG A 328 9.50 1.64 24.30
CA ARG A 328 10.85 2.18 24.51
C ARG A 328 10.82 3.30 25.55
N ASN A 329 11.94 3.50 26.24
CA ASN A 329 12.04 4.52 27.31
C ASN A 329 13.07 5.62 27.03
N LEU A 330 14.01 5.42 26.10
CA LEU A 330 15.07 6.40 25.82
C LEU A 330 15.06 6.78 24.34
N PRO A 331 15.27 8.06 23.99
CA PRO A 331 15.45 9.21 24.90
C PRO A 331 14.17 9.69 25.60
N VAL A 332 13.02 9.17 25.16
CA VAL A 332 11.67 9.48 25.64
C VAL A 332 10.90 8.19 25.83
N PHE A 333 9.85 8.22 26.66
CA PHE A 333 8.95 7.07 26.75
C PHE A 333 7.94 7.08 25.61
N ALA A 334 7.87 5.97 24.88
CA ALA A 334 6.90 5.73 23.85
C ALA A 334 6.43 4.27 23.92
N ALA A 335 5.12 4.08 23.85
CA ALA A 335 4.47 2.79 23.82
C ALA A 335 3.44 2.76 22.68
N ARG A 336 3.33 1.64 21.97
CA ARG A 336 2.35 1.42 20.90
C ARG A 336 1.68 0.06 21.07
N LEU A 337 0.38 0.02 20.80
CA LEU A 337 -0.46 -1.17 20.79
C LEU A 337 -1.32 -1.15 19.53
N GLU A 338 -1.34 -2.23 18.76
CA GLU A 338 -2.30 -2.43 17.68
C GLU A 338 -3.63 -2.91 18.28
N LEU A 339 -4.75 -2.30 17.88
CA LEU A 339 -6.07 -2.59 18.42
C LEU A 339 -6.96 -3.34 17.43
N GLU A 340 -6.97 -2.90 16.17
CA GLU A 340 -7.80 -3.49 15.12
C GLU A 340 -7.06 -3.60 13.81
N GLU A 341 -7.29 -4.70 13.10
CA GLU A 341 -6.69 -4.94 11.79
C GLU A 341 -7.32 -4.09 10.69
N SER A 342 -8.51 -3.52 10.91
CA SER A 342 -9.12 -2.60 9.95
C SER A 342 -10.26 -1.76 10.55
N THR A 343 -10.31 -0.49 10.14
CA THR A 343 -11.44 0.43 10.38
C THR A 343 -12.32 0.63 9.13
N ARG A 344 -12.36 -0.36 8.25
CA ARG A 344 -13.25 -0.37 7.08
C ARG A 344 -14.65 -0.79 7.50
N PHE A 345 -15.66 -0.16 6.90
CA PHE A 345 -17.06 -0.45 7.17
C PHE A 345 -17.79 -0.67 5.86
N ALA A 346 -18.53 -1.77 5.76
CA ALA A 346 -19.31 -2.09 4.57
C ALA A 346 -20.70 -1.47 4.63
N GLN A 347 -21.38 -1.40 3.49
CA GLN A 347 -22.70 -0.75 3.36
C GLN A 347 -23.81 -1.40 4.20
N ASP A 348 -23.63 -2.66 4.59
CA ASP A 348 -24.55 -3.42 5.42
C ASP A 348 -24.40 -3.16 6.94
N HIS A 349 -23.36 -2.44 7.37
CA HIS A 349 -23.20 -2.07 8.78
C HIS A 349 -24.27 -1.06 9.20
N SER A 350 -25.03 -1.40 10.24
CA SER A 350 -26.00 -0.50 10.83
C SER A 350 -25.34 0.51 11.77
N LEU A 351 -26.09 1.53 12.19
CA LEU A 351 -25.62 2.48 13.20
C LEU A 351 -25.47 1.84 14.59
N ASP A 352 -26.22 0.76 14.86
CA ASP A 352 -26.10 0.01 16.11
C ASP A 352 -24.80 -0.80 16.13
N ASP A 353 -24.49 -1.51 15.03
CA ASP A 353 -23.20 -2.22 14.88
C ASP A 353 -22.02 -1.26 15.07
N LEU A 354 -22.14 -0.04 14.51
CA LEU A 354 -21.12 0.99 14.65
C LEU A 354 -20.98 1.48 16.10
N ASN A 355 -22.10 1.62 16.82
CA ASN A 355 -22.10 2.05 18.20
C ASN A 355 -21.52 0.98 19.14
N ASP A 356 -21.77 -0.30 18.85
CA ASP A 356 -21.18 -1.43 19.58
C ASP A 356 -19.67 -1.48 19.34
N TRP A 357 -19.23 -1.37 18.08
CA TRP A 357 -17.81 -1.26 17.75
C TRP A 357 -17.14 -0.08 18.49
N VAL A 358 -17.77 1.10 18.50
CA VAL A 358 -17.28 2.27 19.25
C VAL A 358 -17.18 1.98 20.75
N ALA A 359 -18.15 1.26 21.32
CA ALA A 359 -18.14 0.90 22.74
C ALA A 359 -16.95 -0.01 23.07
N ASP A 360 -16.72 -1.03 22.25
CA ASP A 360 -15.65 -2.01 22.42
C ASP A 360 -14.27 -1.34 22.32
N GLN A 361 -14.07 -0.48 21.32
CA GLN A 361 -12.80 0.23 21.16
C GLN A 361 -12.51 1.19 22.32
N VAL A 362 -13.52 1.89 22.85
CA VAL A 362 -13.34 2.74 24.03
C VAL A 362 -12.99 1.89 25.24
N ALA A 363 -13.68 0.78 25.47
CA ALA A 363 -13.38 -0.13 26.58
C ALA A 363 -11.94 -0.67 26.49
N ALA A 364 -11.53 -1.14 25.31
CA ALA A 364 -10.18 -1.65 25.07
C ALA A 364 -9.11 -0.58 25.33
N VAL A 365 -9.30 0.65 24.85
CA VAL A 365 -8.35 1.76 25.10
C VAL A 365 -8.27 2.08 26.59
N ILE A 366 -9.40 2.17 27.29
CA ILE A 366 -9.43 2.48 28.72
C ILE A 366 -8.74 1.38 29.52
N GLU A 367 -9.03 0.11 29.23
CA GLU A 367 -8.37 -1.04 29.87
C GLU A 367 -6.85 -1.01 29.64
N ALA A 368 -6.42 -0.75 28.40
CA ALA A 368 -5.01 -0.69 28.05
C ALA A 368 -4.27 0.46 28.76
N LEU A 369 -4.90 1.63 28.89
CA LEU A 369 -4.35 2.75 29.66
C LEU A 369 -4.33 2.46 31.17
N GLN A 370 -5.37 1.83 31.71
CA GLN A 370 -5.44 1.39 33.11
C GLN A 370 -4.34 0.38 33.43
N ALA A 371 -4.12 -0.59 32.55
CA ALA A 371 -3.03 -1.55 32.69
C ALA A 371 -1.65 -0.87 32.72
N MET A 372 -1.46 0.19 31.91
CA MET A 372 -0.22 0.95 31.87
C MET A 372 0.03 1.70 33.19
N VAL A 373 -0.94 2.47 33.67
CA VAL A 373 -0.80 3.31 34.88
C VAL A 373 -0.92 2.51 36.18
N GLY A 374 -1.66 1.40 36.15
CA GLY A 374 -2.04 0.62 37.31
C GLY A 374 -3.24 1.23 38.04
N VAL A 375 -4.08 0.36 38.63
CA VAL A 375 -5.30 0.75 39.37
C VAL A 375 -5.00 1.66 40.57
N ASP A 376 -3.76 1.69 41.06
CA ASP A 376 -3.33 2.43 42.26
C ASP A 376 -2.98 3.92 42.03
N CYS A 377 -3.22 4.48 40.84
CA CYS A 377 -2.93 5.90 40.55
C CYS A 377 -4.05 6.87 40.99
N ALA A 378 -5.08 6.40 41.70
CA ALA A 378 -6.21 7.21 42.17
C ALA A 378 -6.09 7.74 43.62
N ASN A 379 -4.91 7.65 44.24
CA ASN A 379 -4.66 8.21 45.58
C ASN A 379 -3.51 9.20 45.60
#